data_AF-A0A3D5I708-F1
#
_entry.id   AF-A0A3D5I708-F1
#
_cell.length_a   1.000
_cell.length_b   1.000
_cell.length_c   1.000
_cell.angle_alpha   90.00
_cell.angle_beta   90.00
_cell.angle_gamma   90.00
#
_symmetry.space_group_name_H-M   'P 1'
#
loop_
_entity.id
_entity.type
_entity.pdbx_description
1 polymer ?
#
loop_
_entity_poly.entity_id
_entity_poly.type
_entity_poly.pdbx_seq_one_letter_code
_entity_poly.pdbx_strand_id
1 'polypeptide(L)'
;TANSNQMLMEVMGLHLPGAAFEHPHSDLRHALNVETGTRAVAISRRGEQPRPIGRMLNANSFVNAIVGLHATGGSTNHTLHLPAMAAAAGIDLRWDDFARLSEVVPLLTRIYPNGNADVNHFHAAGGMGFVMRELLAAGLLDGSAMTVWGGSLNDYAVEPTLTTDGVIFRPAPEASLDTTILRPVA
;
A
#
# COMPACT_ATOMS: atom_id res chain seq x y z
N THR A 1 11.10 5.87 8.26
CA THR A 1 10.90 4.41 8.29
C THR A 1 9.46 4.02 8.57
N ALA A 2 8.84 4.45 9.70
CA ALA A 2 7.47 4.04 10.07
C ALA A 2 6.41 4.30 8.97
N ASN A 3 6.33 5.53 8.43
CA ASN A 3 5.36 5.86 7.37
C ASN A 3 5.59 5.06 6.09
N SER A 4 6.85 4.89 5.68
CA SER A 4 7.19 4.05 4.53
C SER A 4 6.79 2.59 4.77
N ASN A 5 6.91 2.08 6.01
CA ASN A 5 6.46 0.73 6.35
C ASN A 5 4.93 0.59 6.27
N GLN A 6 4.17 1.60 6.72
CA GLN A 6 2.70 1.61 6.59
C GLN A 6 2.26 1.53 5.12
N MET A 7 2.85 2.37 4.27
CA MET A 7 2.63 2.33 2.81
C MET A 7 3.03 0.98 2.22
N LEU A 8 4.21 0.48 2.58
CA LEU A 8 4.74 -0.79 2.08
C LEU A 8 3.78 -1.94 2.34
N MET A 9 3.26 -2.06 3.57
CA MET A 9 2.33 -3.12 3.93
C MET A 9 1.02 -3.02 3.13
N GLU A 10 0.57 -1.82 2.78
CA GLU A 10 -0.64 -1.64 1.96
C GLU A 10 -0.40 -2.03 0.50
N VAL A 11 0.73 -1.63 -0.10
CA VAL A 11 1.13 -2.00 -1.47
C VAL A 11 1.40 -3.51 -1.60
N MET A 12 1.90 -4.14 -0.54
CA MET A 12 2.04 -5.61 -0.46
C MET A 12 0.70 -6.32 -0.23
N GLY A 13 -0.40 -5.57 -0.07
CA GLY A 13 -1.72 -6.14 0.17
C GLY A 13 -1.89 -6.76 1.55
N LEU A 14 -1.13 -6.33 2.56
CA LEU A 14 -1.20 -6.85 3.93
C LEU A 14 -2.06 -5.99 4.87
N HIS A 15 -2.42 -4.77 4.44
CA HIS A 15 -3.38 -3.91 5.11
C HIS A 15 -4.71 -3.86 4.35
N LEU A 16 -5.78 -3.46 5.06
CA LEU A 16 -7.00 -2.99 4.40
C LEU A 16 -6.67 -1.72 3.59
N PRO A 17 -7.30 -1.50 2.41
CA PRO A 17 -7.00 -0.32 1.60
C PRO A 17 -7.36 0.98 2.34
N GLY A 18 -6.50 1.98 2.22
CA GLY A 18 -6.59 3.28 2.89
C GLY A 18 -6.29 3.27 4.39
N ALA A 19 -5.90 2.13 4.98
CA ALA A 19 -5.68 2.04 6.42
C ALA A 19 -4.33 2.63 6.87
N ALA A 20 -3.34 2.82 6.00
CA ALA A 20 -1.99 3.23 6.40
C ALA A 20 -1.92 4.60 7.12
N PHE A 21 -2.70 5.59 6.67
CA PHE A 21 -2.57 6.99 7.09
C PHE A 21 -3.83 7.59 7.71
N GLU A 22 -4.86 6.77 7.94
CA GLU A 22 -6.05 7.21 8.67
C GLU A 22 -5.68 7.70 10.09
N HIS A 23 -6.26 8.82 10.51
CA HIS A 23 -5.85 9.47 11.75
C HIS A 23 -6.08 8.55 12.97
N PRO A 24 -5.10 8.36 13.89
CA PRO A 24 -5.20 7.35 14.96
C PRO A 24 -6.40 7.48 15.90
N HIS A 25 -6.96 8.69 16.02
CA HIS A 25 -8.07 9.00 16.93
C HIS A 25 -9.40 9.24 16.22
N SER A 26 -9.50 8.97 14.91
CA SER A 26 -10.77 9.12 14.19
C SER A 26 -11.72 7.95 14.47
N ASP A 27 -13.02 8.20 14.34
CA ASP A 27 -14.04 7.15 14.39
C ASP A 27 -13.82 6.12 13.27
N LEU A 28 -13.34 6.58 12.10
CA LEU A 28 -13.00 5.71 10.98
C LEU A 28 -11.84 4.76 11.32
N ARG A 29 -10.80 5.22 12.03
CA ARG A 29 -9.73 4.35 12.52
C ARG A 29 -10.27 3.27 13.45
N HIS A 30 -11.15 3.65 14.38
CA HIS A 30 -11.76 2.68 15.28
C HIS A 30 -12.56 1.63 14.51
N ALA A 31 -13.39 2.05 13.55
CA ALA A 31 -14.16 1.16 12.71
C ALA A 31 -13.27 0.24 11.84
N LEU A 32 -12.18 0.76 11.27
CA LEU A 32 -11.19 -0.03 10.52
C LEU A 32 -10.49 -1.08 11.40
N ASN A 33 -10.24 -0.79 12.67
CA ASN A 33 -9.65 -1.78 13.60
C ASN A 33 -10.62 -2.94 13.84
N VAL A 34 -11.91 -2.65 13.99
CA VAL A 34 -12.97 -3.68 14.11
C VAL A 34 -13.05 -4.51 12.82
N GLU A 35 -13.09 -3.85 11.66
CA GLU A 35 -13.11 -4.50 10.34
C GLU A 35 -11.88 -5.38 10.12
N THR A 36 -10.70 -4.92 10.53
CA THR A 36 -9.45 -5.69 10.46
C THR A 36 -9.54 -6.96 11.31
N GLY A 37 -10.16 -6.89 12.49
CA GLY A 37 -10.40 -8.05 13.34
C GLY A 37 -11.31 -9.09 12.68
N THR A 38 -12.45 -8.64 12.14
CA THR A 38 -13.38 -9.48 11.36
C THR A 38 -12.65 -10.12 10.18
N ARG A 39 -11.88 -9.33 9.44
CA ARG A 39 -11.15 -9.79 8.28
C ARG A 39 -10.08 -10.81 8.62
N ALA A 40 -9.32 -10.59 9.69
CA ALA A 40 -8.29 -11.51 10.16
C ALA A 40 -8.86 -12.90 10.51
N VAL A 41 -10.06 -12.94 11.11
CA VAL A 41 -10.77 -14.21 11.37
C VAL A 41 -11.19 -14.88 10.07
N ALA A 42 -11.78 -14.13 9.14
CA ALA A 42 -12.26 -14.63 7.86
C ALA A 42 -11.13 -15.21 6.98
N ILE A 43 -9.93 -14.61 7.02
CA ILE A 43 -8.78 -15.07 6.24
C ILE A 43 -7.88 -16.06 6.98
N SER A 44 -8.21 -16.40 8.23
CA SER A 44 -7.48 -17.40 9.00
C SER A 44 -7.58 -18.79 8.36
N ARG A 45 -6.73 -19.72 8.79
CA ARG A 45 -6.71 -21.10 8.28
C ARG A 45 -8.07 -21.83 8.39
N ARG A 46 -8.90 -21.44 9.37
CA ARG A 46 -10.24 -22.02 9.60
C ARG A 46 -11.37 -21.07 9.20
N GLY A 47 -11.03 -19.91 8.63
CA GLY A 47 -12.00 -18.93 8.15
C GLY A 47 -12.58 -19.32 6.80
N GLU A 48 -13.56 -18.54 6.36
CA GLU A 48 -14.29 -18.77 5.11
C GLU A 48 -13.45 -18.49 3.86
N GLN A 49 -12.41 -17.67 3.98
CA GLN A 49 -11.55 -17.27 2.86
C GLN A 49 -10.05 -17.36 3.23
N PRO A 50 -9.49 -18.55 3.50
CA PRO A 50 -8.12 -18.67 4.00
C PRO A 50 -7.09 -18.00 3.07
N ARG A 51 -6.31 -17.05 3.61
CA ARG A 51 -5.19 -16.38 2.91
C ARG A 51 -3.91 -16.51 3.72
N PRO A 52 -3.19 -17.63 3.58
CA PRO A 52 -1.93 -17.82 4.31
C PRO A 52 -0.88 -16.83 3.81
N ILE A 53 -0.26 -16.10 4.72
CA ILE A 53 0.73 -15.05 4.40
C ILE A 53 1.88 -15.57 3.52
N GLY A 54 2.31 -16.83 3.69
CA GLY A 54 3.35 -17.45 2.86
C GLY A 54 2.96 -17.70 1.39
N ARG A 55 1.68 -17.54 1.03
CA ARG A 55 1.22 -17.53 -0.38
C ARG A 55 1.10 -16.11 -0.94
N MET A 56 0.82 -15.15 -0.07
CA MET A 56 0.69 -13.73 -0.41
C MET A 56 2.07 -13.10 -0.62
N LEU A 57 3.02 -13.39 0.28
CA LEU A 57 4.40 -12.96 0.18
C LEU A 57 5.17 -13.81 -0.84
N ASN A 58 5.02 -13.44 -2.10
CA ASN A 58 5.71 -14.02 -3.25
C ASN A 58 6.56 -12.96 -3.98
N ALA A 59 7.31 -13.37 -5.02
CA ALA A 59 8.20 -12.46 -5.76
C ALA A 59 7.46 -11.20 -6.26
N ASN A 60 6.24 -11.35 -6.77
CA ASN A 60 5.41 -10.26 -7.29
C ASN A 60 5.06 -9.26 -6.19
N SER A 61 4.73 -9.73 -4.98
CA SER A 61 4.48 -8.85 -3.82
C SER A 61 5.71 -8.05 -3.41
N PHE A 62 6.92 -8.62 -3.52
CA PHE A 62 8.17 -7.93 -3.22
C PHE A 62 8.53 -6.89 -4.30
N VAL A 63 8.27 -7.21 -5.58
CA VAL A 63 8.40 -6.24 -6.68
C VAL A 63 7.46 -5.05 -6.45
N ASN A 64 6.18 -5.32 -6.15
CA ASN A 64 5.20 -4.28 -5.82
C ASN A 64 5.67 -3.42 -4.64
N ALA A 65 6.21 -4.05 -3.60
CA ALA A 65 6.79 -3.35 -2.46
C ALA A 65 7.88 -2.34 -2.86
N ILE A 66 8.80 -2.74 -3.73
CA ILE A 66 9.89 -1.87 -4.21
C ILE A 66 9.34 -0.75 -5.09
N VAL A 67 8.40 -1.05 -5.98
CA VAL A 67 7.70 -0.06 -6.81
C VAL A 67 7.03 0.99 -5.91
N GLY A 68 6.30 0.57 -4.88
CA GLY A 68 5.69 1.47 -3.90
C GLY A 68 6.70 2.35 -3.18
N LEU A 69 7.84 1.79 -2.78
CA LEU A 69 8.93 2.56 -2.15
C LEU A 69 9.51 3.62 -3.09
N HIS A 70 9.82 3.26 -4.34
CA HIS A 70 10.36 4.22 -5.31
C HIS A 70 9.35 5.31 -5.65
N ALA A 71 8.09 4.93 -5.88
CA ALA A 71 7.02 5.86 -6.22
C ALA A 71 6.73 6.87 -5.11
N THR A 72 6.97 6.50 -3.84
CA THR A 72 6.65 7.35 -2.68
C THR A 72 7.87 7.96 -2.00
N GLY A 73 9.09 7.73 -2.53
CA GLY A 73 10.32 8.22 -1.91
C GLY A 73 10.59 7.59 -0.55
N GLY A 74 10.31 6.29 -0.42
CA GLY A 74 10.38 5.53 0.81
C GLY A 74 11.78 5.49 1.45
N SER A 75 11.79 5.24 2.76
CA SER A 75 13.03 5.19 3.54
C SER A 75 13.99 4.10 3.07
N THR A 76 15.26 4.46 2.91
CA THR A 76 16.36 3.54 2.55
C THR A 76 16.53 2.38 3.51
N ASN A 77 16.05 2.45 4.77
CA ASN A 77 16.04 1.30 5.68
C ASN A 77 15.32 0.06 5.11
N HIS A 78 14.42 0.22 4.14
CA HIS A 78 13.76 -0.91 3.50
C HIS A 78 14.68 -1.73 2.60
N THR A 79 15.86 -1.22 2.21
CA THR A 79 16.92 -2.04 1.59
C THR A 79 17.57 -3.02 2.58
N LEU A 80 17.28 -2.88 3.88
CA LEU A 80 17.61 -3.86 4.92
C LEU A 80 16.41 -4.76 5.23
N HIS A 81 15.22 -4.18 5.42
CA HIS A 81 14.04 -4.93 5.84
C HIS A 81 13.50 -5.87 4.76
N LEU A 82 13.38 -5.42 3.50
CA LEU A 82 12.80 -6.24 2.44
C LEU A 82 13.64 -7.46 2.08
N PRO A 83 14.98 -7.38 1.95
CA PRO A 83 15.78 -8.60 1.75
C PRO A 83 15.65 -9.59 2.90
N ALA A 84 15.57 -9.13 4.15
CA ALA A 84 15.35 -10.01 5.29
C ALA A 84 13.97 -10.69 5.25
N MET A 85 12.91 -9.95 4.90
CA MET A 85 11.57 -10.50 4.71
C MET A 85 11.51 -11.49 3.54
N ALA A 86 12.16 -11.16 2.42
CA ALA A 86 12.23 -12.03 1.23
C ALA A 86 12.97 -13.33 1.56
N ALA A 87 14.10 -13.26 2.26
CA ALA A 87 14.83 -14.44 2.71
C ALA A 87 13.97 -15.35 3.60
N ALA A 88 13.17 -14.78 4.51
CA ALA A 88 12.24 -15.55 5.34
C ALA A 88 11.11 -16.21 4.51
N ALA A 89 10.78 -15.65 3.35
CA ALA A 89 9.86 -16.24 2.37
C ALA A 89 10.55 -17.18 1.36
N GLY A 90 11.86 -17.40 1.46
CA GLY A 90 12.63 -18.22 0.53
C GLY A 90 12.90 -17.55 -0.82
N ILE A 91 12.87 -16.22 -0.87
CA ILE A 91 13.08 -15.41 -2.07
C ILE A 91 14.43 -14.70 -1.96
N ASP A 92 15.25 -14.80 -3.00
CA ASP A 92 16.46 -14.00 -3.14
C ASP A 92 16.08 -12.62 -3.70
N LEU A 93 16.24 -11.59 -2.87
CA LEU A 93 15.98 -10.20 -3.23
C LEU A 93 17.26 -9.39 -3.05
N ARG A 94 17.80 -8.88 -4.15
CA ARG A 94 19.13 -8.26 -4.20
C ARG A 94 19.00 -6.76 -4.40
N TRP A 95 19.99 -5.99 -3.98
CA TRP A 95 20.01 -4.54 -4.20
C TRP A 95 20.00 -4.15 -5.69
N ASP A 96 20.51 -5.01 -6.57
CA ASP A 96 20.38 -4.86 -8.03
C ASP A 96 18.92 -4.75 -8.47
N ASP A 97 18.00 -5.46 -7.81
CA ASP A 97 16.58 -5.46 -8.16
C ASP A 97 15.94 -4.11 -7.79
N PHE A 98 16.38 -3.50 -6.68
CA PHE A 98 16.01 -2.13 -6.33
C PHE A 98 16.54 -1.13 -7.37
N ALA A 99 17.81 -1.27 -7.76
CA ALA A 99 18.44 -0.38 -8.74
C ALA A 99 17.71 -0.43 -10.10
N ARG A 100 17.45 -1.63 -10.62
CA ARG A 100 16.71 -1.81 -11.88
C ARG A 100 15.31 -1.21 -11.83
N LEU A 101 14.58 -1.40 -10.74
CA LEU A 101 13.25 -0.83 -10.58
C LEU A 101 13.28 0.70 -10.44
N SER A 102 14.35 1.28 -9.87
CA SER A 102 14.49 2.73 -9.74
C SER A 102 14.61 3.45 -11.09
N GLU A 103 15.07 2.76 -12.14
CA GLU A 103 15.22 3.32 -13.49
C GLU A 103 13.87 3.52 -14.19
N VAL A 104 12.84 2.77 -13.79
CA VAL A 104 11.54 2.74 -14.49
C VAL A 104 10.37 3.26 -13.66
N VAL A 105 10.51 3.33 -12.34
CA VAL A 105 9.44 3.78 -11.44
C VAL A 105 9.56 5.28 -11.17
N PRO A 106 8.58 6.11 -11.58
CA PRO A 106 8.62 7.54 -11.33
C PRO A 106 8.30 7.86 -9.87
N LEU A 107 8.97 8.87 -9.31
CA LEU A 107 8.59 9.46 -8.03
C LEU A 107 7.27 10.25 -8.20
N LEU A 108 6.26 9.92 -7.39
CA LEU A 108 4.92 10.54 -7.39
C LEU A 108 4.71 11.51 -6.23
N THR A 109 5.47 11.39 -5.15
CA THR A 109 5.24 12.14 -3.92
C THR A 109 6.32 13.19 -3.63
N ARG A 110 5.94 14.27 -2.94
CA ARG A 110 6.83 15.29 -2.36
C ARG A 110 6.56 15.47 -0.86
N ILE A 111 6.74 14.38 -0.12
CA ILE A 111 6.51 14.31 1.33
C ILE A 111 7.86 14.41 2.05
N TYR A 112 7.88 14.98 3.25
CA TYR A 112 9.06 15.02 4.10
C TYR A 112 9.73 13.64 4.22
N PRO A 113 11.06 13.53 4.00
CA PRO A 113 12.03 14.63 3.87
C PRO A 113 12.23 15.16 2.43
N ASN A 114 11.58 14.60 1.42
CA ASN A 114 11.74 14.98 0.01
C ASN A 114 10.92 16.23 -0.38
N GLY A 115 10.04 16.71 0.51
CA GLY A 115 9.26 17.93 0.38
C GLY A 115 8.80 18.47 1.74
N ASN A 116 7.98 19.52 1.74
CA ASN A 116 7.53 20.19 2.96
C ASN A 116 6.21 19.62 3.53
N ALA A 117 5.49 18.83 2.74
CA ALA A 117 4.24 18.21 3.15
C ALA A 117 4.49 17.01 4.07
N ASP A 118 3.65 16.82 5.08
CA ASP A 118 3.66 15.62 5.90
C ASP A 118 2.72 14.53 5.34
N VAL A 119 2.59 13.41 6.06
CA VAL A 119 1.74 12.29 5.64
C VAL A 119 0.24 12.59 5.68
N ASN A 120 -0.19 13.56 6.50
CA ASN A 120 -1.60 13.95 6.55
C ASN A 120 -1.95 14.74 5.29
N HIS A 121 -1.06 15.64 4.86
CA HIS A 121 -1.22 16.36 3.59
C HIS A 121 -1.17 15.41 2.39
N PHE A 122 -0.29 14.39 2.42
CA PHE A 122 -0.30 13.33 1.41
C PHE A 122 -1.63 12.58 1.36
N HIS A 123 -2.14 12.18 2.54
CA HIS A 123 -3.41 11.47 2.61
C HIS A 123 -4.56 12.34 2.06
N ALA A 124 -4.60 13.62 2.42
CA ALA A 124 -5.58 14.58 1.91
C ALA A 124 -5.42 14.88 0.41
N ALA A 125 -4.22 14.73 -0.17
CA ALA A 125 -3.97 14.92 -1.60
C ALA A 125 -4.49 13.75 -2.48
N GLY A 126 -4.97 12.65 -1.86
CA GLY A 126 -5.44 11.43 -2.54
C GLY A 126 -4.81 10.15 -2.01
N GLY A 127 -3.77 10.26 -1.17
CA GLY A 127 -3.23 9.18 -0.37
C GLY A 127 -2.85 7.91 -1.12
N MET A 128 -2.99 6.77 -0.44
CA MET A 128 -2.63 5.47 -0.98
C MET A 128 -3.56 5.02 -2.10
N GLY A 129 -4.86 5.28 -2.01
CA GLY A 129 -5.82 4.89 -3.05
C GLY A 129 -5.45 5.47 -4.42
N PHE A 130 -5.07 6.76 -4.45
CA PHE A 130 -4.58 7.40 -5.67
C PHE A 130 -3.28 6.78 -6.17
N VAL A 131 -2.28 6.57 -5.30
CA VAL A 131 -1.01 5.94 -5.66
C VAL A 131 -1.23 4.55 -6.26
N MET A 132 -2.07 3.73 -5.63
CA MET A 132 -2.41 2.38 -6.11
C MET A 132 -3.04 2.46 -7.50
N ARG A 133 -4.02 3.34 -7.71
CA ARG A 133 -4.66 3.50 -9.02
C ARG A 133 -3.67 3.89 -10.10
N GLU A 134 -2.85 4.90 -9.86
CA GLU A 134 -1.89 5.41 -10.84
C GLU A 134 -0.88 4.35 -11.25
N LEU A 135 -0.30 3.63 -10.28
CA LEU A 135 0.69 2.59 -10.56
C LEU A 135 0.07 1.34 -11.21
N LEU A 136 -1.16 0.96 -10.85
CA LEU A 136 -1.89 -0.13 -11.51
C LEU A 136 -2.24 0.23 -12.95
N ALA A 137 -2.76 1.45 -13.19
CA ALA A 137 -3.11 1.93 -14.52
C ALA A 137 -1.88 2.02 -15.45
N ALA A 138 -0.72 2.38 -14.91
CA ALA A 138 0.55 2.40 -15.62
C ALA A 138 1.18 1.01 -15.83
N GLY A 139 0.58 -0.06 -15.28
CA GLY A 139 1.14 -1.41 -15.34
C GLY A 139 2.43 -1.60 -14.54
N LEU A 140 2.70 -0.71 -13.57
CA LEU A 140 3.89 -0.76 -12.71
C LEU A 140 3.70 -1.66 -11.49
N LEU A 141 2.45 -1.81 -11.01
CA LEU A 141 2.09 -2.80 -10.01
C LEU A 141 1.49 -4.03 -10.68
N ASP A 142 1.88 -5.21 -10.19
CA ASP A 142 1.16 -6.43 -10.48
C ASP A 142 -0.15 -6.47 -9.69
N GLY A 143 -1.24 -6.10 -10.36
CA GLY A 143 -2.59 -6.10 -9.81
C GLY A 143 -3.14 -7.48 -9.46
N SER A 144 -2.55 -8.57 -9.99
CA SER A 144 -2.99 -9.95 -9.72
C SER A 144 -2.53 -10.48 -8.36
N ALA A 145 -1.64 -9.75 -7.67
CA ALA A 145 -1.12 -10.16 -6.37
C ALA A 145 -2.25 -10.40 -5.36
N MET A 146 -2.14 -11.50 -4.60
CA MET A 146 -3.09 -11.85 -3.55
C MET A 146 -2.93 -10.93 -2.33
N THR A 147 -4.04 -10.50 -1.77
CA THR A 147 -4.10 -9.47 -0.72
C THR A 147 -4.93 -9.92 0.47
N VAL A 148 -4.96 -9.15 1.57
CA VAL A 148 -5.80 -9.44 2.72
C VAL A 148 -7.24 -9.05 2.43
N TRP A 149 -7.52 -8.07 1.59
CA TRP A 149 -8.88 -7.56 1.29
C TRP A 149 -9.18 -7.59 -0.22
N GLY A 150 -10.44 -7.63 -0.63
CA GLY A 150 -10.80 -7.78 -2.04
C GLY A 150 -10.42 -9.16 -2.61
N GLY A 151 -10.42 -9.33 -3.92
CA GLY A 151 -9.90 -10.53 -4.60
C GLY A 151 -8.40 -10.46 -4.90
N SER A 152 -7.88 -9.26 -5.20
CA SER A 152 -6.48 -9.02 -5.57
C SER A 152 -6.09 -7.55 -5.34
N LEU A 153 -4.85 -7.21 -5.67
CA LEU A 153 -4.36 -5.83 -5.56
C LEU A 153 -5.09 -4.87 -6.51
N ASN A 154 -5.70 -5.36 -7.59
CA ASN A 154 -6.57 -4.54 -8.46
C ASN A 154 -7.74 -3.87 -7.71
N ASP A 155 -8.15 -4.42 -6.56
CA ASP A 155 -9.26 -3.86 -5.79
C ASP A 155 -8.81 -2.69 -4.90
N TYR A 156 -7.50 -2.40 -4.78
CA TYR A 156 -6.96 -1.45 -3.80
C TYR A 156 -7.01 0.02 -4.23
N ALA A 157 -7.51 0.33 -5.42
CA ALA A 157 -7.77 1.71 -5.87
C ALA A 157 -9.05 2.30 -5.22
N VAL A 158 -9.16 2.15 -3.90
CA VAL A 158 -10.33 2.53 -3.10
C VAL A 158 -9.91 3.17 -1.78
N GLU A 159 -10.81 3.91 -1.16
CA GLU A 159 -10.63 4.53 0.15
C GLU A 159 -11.80 4.18 1.09
N PRO A 160 -11.51 3.95 2.39
CA PRO A 160 -12.55 3.66 3.36
C PRO A 160 -13.30 4.93 3.74
N THR A 161 -14.60 4.81 4.00
CA THR A 161 -15.45 5.87 4.53
C THR A 161 -16.36 5.28 5.60
N LEU A 162 -16.55 6.02 6.70
CA LEU A 162 -17.48 5.62 7.75
C LEU A 162 -18.90 6.09 7.40
N THR A 163 -19.86 5.17 7.47
CA THR A 163 -21.30 5.44 7.33
C THR A 163 -22.05 4.96 8.56
N THR A 164 -23.38 5.18 8.60
CA THR A 164 -24.25 4.64 9.64
C THR A 164 -24.24 3.12 9.71
N ASP A 165 -23.93 2.46 8.59
CA ASP A 165 -23.95 0.99 8.47
C ASP A 165 -22.53 0.38 8.62
N GLY A 166 -21.53 1.21 8.94
CA GLY A 166 -20.14 0.79 9.10
C GLY A 166 -19.20 1.30 8.01
N VAL A 167 -18.06 0.63 7.85
CA VAL A 167 -17.03 0.99 6.87
C VAL A 167 -17.45 0.53 5.48
N ILE A 168 -17.48 1.45 4.53
CA ILE A 168 -17.60 1.14 3.10
C ILE A 168 -16.34 1.60 2.36
N PHE A 169 -16.05 0.97 1.23
CA PHE A 169 -14.92 1.35 0.38
C PHE A 169 -15.44 2.01 -0.90
N ARG A 170 -14.95 3.21 -1.21
CA ARG A 170 -15.33 3.99 -2.39
C ARG A 170 -14.15 4.10 -3.35
N PRO A 171 -14.37 4.25 -4.66
CA PRO A 171 -13.28 4.48 -5.61
C PRO A 171 -12.39 5.67 -5.18
N ALA A 172 -11.07 5.49 -5.31
CA ALA A 172 -10.12 6.56 -5.01
C ALA A 172 -10.25 7.76 -5.98
N PRO A 173 -9.86 8.98 -5.58
CA PRO A 173 -10.13 10.21 -6.34
C PRO A 173 -9.51 10.21 -7.74
N GLU A 174 -10.27 10.37 -8.83
CA GLU A 174 -9.81 10.35 -10.25
C GLU A 174 -8.64 11.29 -10.58
N ALA A 175 -8.47 12.38 -9.82
CA ALA A 175 -7.35 13.29 -9.95
C ALA A 175 -6.76 13.57 -8.56
N SER A 176 -5.47 13.92 -8.53
CA SER A 176 -4.85 14.40 -7.31
C SER A 176 -5.53 15.67 -6.83
N LEU A 177 -5.74 15.77 -5.52
CA LEU A 177 -6.32 16.93 -4.87
C LEU A 177 -5.25 18.00 -4.57
N ASP A 178 -3.96 17.66 -4.66
CA ASP A 178 -2.84 18.59 -4.62
C ASP A 178 -1.62 18.02 -5.39
N THR A 179 -1.43 18.49 -6.61
CA THR A 179 -0.34 18.04 -7.50
C THR A 179 1.05 18.52 -7.07
N THR A 180 1.13 19.47 -6.13
CA THR A 180 2.41 19.88 -5.55
C THR A 180 2.94 18.86 -4.54
N ILE A 181 2.05 18.00 -4.03
CA ILE A 181 2.32 16.95 -3.03
C ILE A 181 2.30 15.55 -3.66
N LEU A 182 1.29 15.26 -4.48
CA LEU A 182 1.04 13.95 -5.08
C LEU A 182 0.68 14.14 -6.54
N ARG A 183 1.51 13.66 -7.47
CA ARG A 183 1.28 13.82 -8.92
C ARG A 183 0.88 12.49 -9.58
N PRO A 184 0.16 12.53 -10.72
CA PRO A 184 -0.08 11.34 -11.52
C PRO A 184 1.21 10.78 -12.14
N VAL A 185 1.15 9.57 -12.68
CA VAL A 185 2.28 8.97 -13.42
C VAL A 185 2.56 9.70 -14.74
N ALA A 186 1.51 10.15 -15.43
CA ALA A 186 1.56 10.85 -16.72
C ALA A 186 0.91 12.23 -16.66
#